data_AF-A0A8I2B3P1-F1
#
_entry.id   AF-A0A8I2B3P1-F1
#
_cell.length_a   1.000
_cell.length_b   1.000
_cell.length_c   1.000
_cell.angle_alpha   90.00
_cell.angle_beta   90.00
_cell.angle_gamma   90.00
#
_symmetry.space_group_name_H-M   'P 1'
#
loop_
_entity.id
_entity.type
_entity.pdbx_description
1 polymer ?
#
loop_
_entity_poly.entity_id
_entity_poly.type
_entity_poly.pdbx_seq_one_letter_code
_entity_poly.pdbx_strand_id
1 'polypeptide(L)'
;MAKLTKRIRVLRDNVASTQHYAITEALALPKELAPAQFFASFAVSVNLGIDARQSDQKVRGTTELPPGTARTVPATVIHKGANVEAAKAAGSDPVAMEDLADRITQGEKNIDVMIESPEALRVLGKLEQNL
;
A
#
# COMPACT_ATOMS: atom_id res chain seq x y z
N MET A 1 14.78 6.03 -27.82
CA MET A 1 13.45 5.87 -27.18
C MET A 1 12.89 4.50 -27.55
N ALA A 2 12.45 3.71 -26.56
CA ALA A 2 11.85 2.40 -26.83
C ALA A 2 10.56 2.55 -27.66
N LYS A 3 10.36 1.65 -28.62
CA LYS A 3 9.17 1.64 -29.49
C LYS A 3 7.94 1.34 -28.64
N LEU A 4 6.95 2.25 -28.63
CA LEU A 4 5.71 2.05 -27.88
C LEU A 4 4.99 0.78 -28.37
N THR A 5 4.49 0.00 -27.41
CA THR A 5 3.69 -1.19 -27.70
C THR A 5 2.35 -0.79 -28.33
N LYS A 6 1.74 -1.70 -29.10
CA LYS A 6 0.45 -1.45 -29.78
C LYS A 6 -0.63 -0.99 -28.79
N ARG A 7 -0.67 -1.60 -27.60
CA ARG A 7 -1.63 -1.26 -26.52
C ARG A 7 -1.45 0.17 -26.01
N ILE A 8 -0.21 0.60 -25.74
CA ILE A 8 0.05 1.95 -25.24
C ILE A 8 -0.28 3.03 -26.28
N ARG A 9 -0.07 2.72 -27.57
CA ARG A 9 -0.41 3.65 -28.66
C ARG A 9 -1.91 3.93 -28.72
N VAL A 10 -2.74 2.88 -28.73
CA VAL A 10 -4.21 3.01 -28.73
C VAL A 10 -4.71 3.81 -27.52
N LEU A 11 -4.14 3.59 -26.33
CA LEU A 11 -4.52 4.37 -25.14
C LEU A 11 -4.16 5.86 -25.28
N ARG A 12 -3.01 6.17 -25.87
CA ARG A 12 -2.57 7.55 -26.08
C ARG A 12 -3.38 8.27 -27.16
N ASP A 13 -3.82 7.55 -28.18
CA ASP A 13 -4.63 8.12 -29.26
C ASP A 13 -6.06 8.46 -28.79
N ASN A 14 -6.59 7.72 -27.81
CA ASN A 14 -7.94 7.93 -27.25
C ASN A 14 -7.99 8.92 -26.07
N VAL A 15 -6.85 9.36 -25.54
CA VAL A 15 -6.79 10.29 -24.40
C VAL A 15 -6.08 11.57 -24.84
N ALA A 16 -6.81 12.68 -24.86
CA ALA A 16 -6.23 13.99 -25.17
C ALA A 16 -5.46 14.53 -23.96
N SER A 17 -4.13 14.57 -24.06
CA SER A 17 -3.25 15.00 -22.95
C SER A 17 -3.43 16.46 -22.52
N THR A 18 -4.07 17.29 -23.35
CA THR A 18 -4.32 18.72 -23.09
C THR A 18 -5.77 18.99 -22.70
N GLN A 19 -6.64 17.97 -22.69
CA GLN A 19 -8.03 18.13 -22.32
C GLN A 19 -8.19 18.02 -20.80
N HIS A 20 -8.91 18.97 -20.22
CA HIS A 20 -9.32 18.91 -18.82
C HIS A 20 -10.64 18.15 -18.72
N TYR A 21 -10.59 16.94 -18.16
CA TYR A 21 -11.76 16.13 -17.90
C TYR A 21 -12.33 16.45 -16.51
N ALA A 22 -13.64 16.32 -16.35
CA ALA A 22 -14.22 16.28 -15.01
C ALA A 22 -13.71 15.03 -14.27
N ILE A 23 -13.59 15.09 -12.94
CA ILE A 23 -13.05 13.98 -12.14
C ILE A 23 -13.83 12.67 -12.37
N THR A 24 -15.16 12.77 -12.47
CA THR A 24 -16.05 11.62 -12.71
C THR A 24 -15.78 10.95 -14.05
N GLU A 25 -15.59 11.74 -15.10
CA GLU A 25 -15.25 11.25 -16.45
C GLU A 25 -13.84 10.66 -16.48
N ALA A 26 -12.89 11.31 -15.82
CA ALA A 26 -11.50 10.84 -15.72
C ALA A 26 -11.39 9.48 -15.00
N LEU A 27 -12.27 9.19 -14.04
CA LEU A 27 -12.32 7.89 -13.35
C LEU A 27 -12.99 6.78 -14.16
N ALA A 28 -13.84 7.13 -15.13
CA ALA A 28 -14.50 6.17 -16.02
C ALA A 28 -13.58 5.73 -17.17
N LEU A 29 -12.80 6.65 -17.75
CA LEU A 29 -11.93 6.41 -18.91
C LEU A 29 -11.00 5.19 -18.77
N PRO A 30 -10.28 4.98 -17.64
CA PRO A 30 -9.40 3.83 -17.50
C PRO A 30 -10.15 2.48 -17.49
N LYS A 31 -11.40 2.46 -17.00
CA LYS A 31 -12.23 1.24 -16.97
C LYS A 31 -12.67 0.82 -18.37
N GLU A 32 -12.96 1.79 -19.23
CA GLU A 32 -13.41 1.56 -20.60
C GLU A 32 -12.24 1.24 -21.55
N LEU A 33 -11.14 1.99 -21.44
CA LEU A 33 -10.01 1.89 -22.37
C LEU A 33 -9.06 0.73 -22.06
N ALA A 34 -8.96 0.32 -20.79
CA ALA A 34 -8.05 -0.72 -20.35
C ALA A 34 -8.65 -1.53 -19.19
N PRO A 35 -9.66 -2.37 -19.43
CA PRO A 35 -10.21 -3.23 -18.40
C PRO A 35 -9.11 -4.12 -17.82
N ALA A 36 -8.78 -3.89 -16.55
CA ALA A 36 -7.87 -4.74 -15.80
C ALA A 36 -8.66 -5.95 -15.29
N GLN A 37 -8.05 -7.14 -15.37
CA GLN A 37 -8.63 -8.37 -14.82
C GLN A 37 -8.48 -8.47 -13.28
N PHE A 38 -7.86 -7.48 -12.66
CA PHE A 38 -7.54 -7.42 -11.25
C PHE A 38 -7.92 -6.05 -10.67
N PHE A 39 -7.90 -5.92 -9.35
CA PHE A 39 -8.16 -4.67 -8.66
C PHE A 39 -7.05 -3.64 -8.95
N ALA A 40 -7.31 -2.71 -9.86
CA ALA A 40 -6.35 -1.71 -10.28
C ALA A 40 -6.28 -0.54 -9.29
N SER A 41 -5.06 -0.05 -9.06
CA SER A 41 -4.82 1.17 -8.27
C SER A 41 -4.81 2.39 -9.18
N PHE A 42 -5.38 3.50 -8.70
CA PHE A 42 -5.27 4.80 -9.37
C PHE A 42 -4.12 5.58 -8.75
N ALA A 43 -3.25 6.14 -9.60
CA ALA A 43 -2.19 7.04 -9.20
C ALA A 43 -2.49 8.44 -9.74
N VAL A 44 -2.23 9.47 -8.92
CA VAL A 44 -2.39 10.87 -9.30
C VAL A 44 -1.01 11.51 -9.37
N SER A 45 -0.69 12.10 -10.51
CA SER A 45 0.56 12.83 -10.71
C SER A 45 0.28 14.32 -10.57
N VAL A 46 0.92 14.97 -9.60
CA VAL A 46 0.83 16.42 -9.38
C VAL A 46 2.22 17.02 -9.56
N ASN A 47 2.34 17.99 -10.46
CA ASN A 47 3.56 18.77 -10.59
C ASN A 47 3.50 19.95 -9.61
N LEU A 48 4.37 19.91 -8.59
CA LEU A 48 4.36 20.87 -7.48
C LEU A 48 5.19 22.13 -7.75
N GLY A 49 5.97 22.17 -8.84
CA GLY A 49 6.80 23.34 -9.17
C GLY A 49 7.96 23.61 -8.19
N ILE A 50 8.34 22.63 -7.39
CA ILE A 50 9.44 22.72 -6.40
C ILE A 50 10.79 22.34 -7.00
N ASP A 51 11.88 22.89 -6.44
CA ASP A 51 13.24 22.43 -6.73
C ASP A 51 13.63 21.32 -5.76
N ALA A 52 13.62 20.07 -6.24
CA ALA A 52 13.96 18.89 -5.43
C ALA A 52 15.42 18.87 -4.92
N ARG A 53 16.28 19.77 -5.38
CA ARG A 53 17.67 19.92 -4.89
C ARG A 53 17.74 20.76 -3.61
N GLN A 54 16.72 21.57 -3.34
CA GLN A 54 16.62 22.39 -2.15
C GLN A 54 15.88 21.60 -1.07
N SER A 55 16.57 21.31 0.05
CA SER A 55 16.08 20.39 1.08
C SER A 55 14.83 20.88 1.79
N ASP A 56 14.63 22.19 1.86
CA ASP A 56 13.48 22.89 2.44
C ASP A 56 12.22 22.81 1.57
N GLN A 57 12.38 22.59 0.25
CA GLN A 57 11.24 22.44 -0.67
C GLN A 57 10.79 20.98 -0.85
N LYS A 58 11.49 20.02 -0.23
CA LYS A 58 11.17 18.60 -0.37
C LYS A 58 9.89 18.24 0.39
N VAL A 59 8.86 17.82 -0.34
CA VAL A 59 7.61 17.36 0.26
C VAL A 59 7.66 15.85 0.48
N ARG A 60 7.57 15.42 1.75
CA ARG A 60 7.35 14.02 2.14
C ARG A 60 6.35 14.00 3.28
N GLY A 61 5.21 13.36 3.07
CA GLY A 61 4.17 13.23 4.07
C GLY A 61 3.25 12.06 3.78
N THR A 62 2.48 11.70 4.78
CA THR A 62 1.38 10.74 4.71
C THR A 62 0.12 11.46 5.18
N THR A 63 -1.02 11.14 4.57
CA THR A 63 -2.31 11.68 5.00
C THR A 63 -3.33 10.57 4.99
N GLU A 64 -4.29 10.64 5.91
CA GLU A 64 -5.42 9.73 5.95
C GLU A 64 -6.43 10.16 4.91
N LEU A 65 -6.85 9.22 4.05
CA LEU A 65 -7.95 9.46 3.13
C LEU A 65 -9.25 9.50 3.94
N PRO A 66 -10.14 10.50 3.78
CA PRO A 66 -11.42 10.56 4.50
C PRO A 66 -12.30 9.30 4.36
N PRO A 67 -12.36 8.61 3.19
CA PRO A 67 -13.05 7.32 3.08
C PRO A 67 -12.16 6.11 3.44
N GLY A 68 -10.93 6.32 3.90
CA GLY A 68 -9.91 5.28 4.07
C GLY A 68 -9.36 4.75 2.75
N THR A 69 -8.46 3.77 2.81
CA THR A 69 -8.18 2.90 1.67
C THR A 69 -9.32 1.91 1.51
N ALA A 70 -9.82 1.71 0.29
CA ALA A 70 -10.86 0.70 -0.02
C ALA A 70 -10.41 -0.75 0.27
N ARG A 71 -9.16 -0.94 0.72
CA ARG A 71 -8.62 -2.16 1.27
C ARG A 71 -8.53 -2.01 2.79
N THR A 72 -9.29 -2.81 3.52
CA THR A 72 -9.06 -3.05 4.93
C THR A 72 -7.75 -3.82 5.04
N VAL A 73 -6.74 -3.20 5.63
CA VAL A 73 -5.45 -3.83 5.88
C VAL A 73 -5.45 -4.25 7.36
N PRO A 74 -5.72 -5.52 7.68
CA PRO A 74 -5.63 -5.99 9.05
C PRO A 74 -4.17 -5.89 9.49
N ALA A 75 -3.91 -5.10 10.53
CA ALA A 75 -2.61 -4.99 11.15
C ALA A 75 -2.48 -6.02 12.27
N THR A 76 -1.46 -6.87 12.18
CA THR A 76 -1.10 -7.83 13.23
C THR A 76 0.06 -7.23 14.03
N VAL A 77 -0.15 -6.99 15.32
CA VAL A 77 0.86 -6.39 16.18
C VAL A 77 1.47 -7.46 17.09
N ILE A 78 2.79 -7.61 17.03
CA ILE A 78 3.53 -8.59 17.82
C ILE A 78 4.22 -7.88 18.98
N HIS A 79 3.75 -8.17 20.19
CA HIS A 79 4.33 -7.68 21.42
C HIS A 79 4.60 -8.81 22.40
N LYS A 80 5.61 -8.60 23.27
CA LYS A 80 5.78 -9.37 24.51
C LYS A 80 5.25 -8.54 25.69
N GLY A 81 4.62 -9.20 26.66
CA GLY A 81 4.25 -8.60 27.96
C GLY A 81 3.16 -7.52 27.88
N ALA A 82 3.29 -6.48 28.73
CA ALA A 82 2.26 -5.46 28.99
C ALA A 82 1.75 -4.69 27.74
N ASN A 83 2.51 -4.68 26.65
CA ASN A 83 2.12 -4.01 25.41
C ASN A 83 1.09 -4.82 24.58
N VAL A 84 0.86 -6.09 24.92
CA VAL A 84 -0.21 -6.92 24.30
C VAL A 84 -1.59 -6.37 24.64
N GLU A 85 -1.80 -5.90 25.87
CA GLU A 85 -3.09 -5.33 26.29
C GLU A 85 -3.33 -3.94 25.68
N ALA A 86 -2.28 -3.15 25.48
CA ALA A 86 -2.36 -1.87 24.77
C ALA A 86 -2.73 -2.07 23.28
N ALA A 87 -2.19 -3.11 22.63
CA ALA A 87 -2.54 -3.46 21.25
C ALA A 87 -3.99 -3.97 21.12
N LYS A 88 -4.48 -4.75 22.11
CA LYS A 88 -5.91 -5.12 22.21
C LYS A 88 -6.81 -3.90 22.29
N ALA A 89 -6.44 -2.92 23.12
CA ALA A 89 -7.20 -1.69 23.29
C ALA A 89 -7.19 -0.80 22.02
N ALA A 90 -6.14 -0.88 21.21
CA ALA A 90 -6.02 -0.17 19.94
C ALA A 90 -6.75 -0.84 18.75
N GLY A 91 -7.44 -1.96 18.98
CA GLY A 91 -8.22 -2.66 17.94
C GLY A 91 -7.38 -3.47 16.96
N SER A 92 -6.12 -3.79 17.30
CA SER A 92 -5.27 -4.70 16.53
C SER A 92 -5.50 -6.15 16.98
N ASP A 93 -5.42 -7.12 16.06
CA ASP A 93 -5.47 -8.55 16.42
C ASP A 93 -4.12 -8.94 17.05
N PRO A 94 -4.03 -9.09 18.39
CA PRO A 94 -2.77 -9.31 19.07
C PRO A 94 -2.52 -10.82 19.11
N VAL A 95 -1.65 -11.27 18.21
CA VAL A 95 -1.21 -12.66 18.19
C VAL A 95 0.03 -12.79 19.07
N ALA A 96 -0.01 -13.74 20.02
CA ALA A 96 1.16 -14.07 20.82
C ALA A 96 2.30 -14.56 19.92
N MET A 97 3.55 -14.27 20.31
CA MET A 97 4.74 -14.55 19.50
C MET A 97 4.88 -16.04 19.12
N GLU A 98 4.50 -16.93 20.03
CA GLU A 98 4.59 -18.38 19.87
C GLU A 98 3.51 -18.90 18.91
N ASP A 99 2.26 -18.43 19.06
CA ASP A 99 1.14 -18.81 18.18
C ASP A 99 1.35 -18.31 16.73
N LEU A 100 1.95 -17.13 16.54
CA LEU A 100 2.23 -16.61 15.21
C LEU A 100 3.34 -17.39 14.51
N ALA A 101 4.39 -17.79 15.25
CA ALA A 101 5.47 -18.59 14.70
C ALA A 101 4.95 -19.95 14.18
N ASP A 102 4.03 -20.57 14.92
CA ASP A 102 3.38 -21.81 14.51
C ASP A 102 2.47 -21.60 13.29
N ARG A 103 1.66 -20.52 13.25
CA ARG A 103 0.80 -20.18 12.10
C ARG A 103 1.60 -19.89 10.82
N ILE A 104 2.70 -19.14 10.91
CA ILE A 104 3.59 -18.86 9.78
C ILE A 104 4.25 -20.16 9.28
N THR A 105 4.71 -21.01 10.20
CA THR A 105 5.33 -22.30 9.86
C THR A 105 4.32 -23.27 9.24
N GLN A 106 3.05 -23.18 9.64
CA GLN A 106 1.94 -23.92 9.02
C GLN A 106 1.49 -23.34 7.66
N GLY A 107 2.10 -22.25 7.20
CA GLY A 107 1.89 -21.68 5.86
C GLY A 107 0.82 -20.59 5.78
N GLU A 108 0.38 -20.04 6.92
CA GLU A 108 -0.58 -18.93 6.94
C GLU A 108 0.13 -17.60 6.58
N LYS A 109 -0.21 -17.02 5.43
CA LYS A 109 0.42 -15.80 4.87
C LYS A 109 -0.48 -14.55 4.92
N ASN A 110 -1.55 -14.57 5.71
CA ASN A 110 -2.51 -13.46 5.79
C ASN A 110 -2.05 -12.33 6.72
N ILE A 111 -0.80 -11.89 6.59
CA ILE A 111 -0.24 -10.78 7.37
C ILE A 111 0.12 -9.68 6.38
N ASP A 112 -0.71 -8.63 6.31
CA ASP A 112 -0.49 -7.51 5.40
C ASP A 112 0.43 -6.44 6.00
N VAL A 113 0.31 -6.19 7.31
CA VAL A 113 1.17 -5.26 8.05
C VAL A 113 1.50 -5.87 9.40
N MET A 114 2.79 -5.95 9.70
CA MET A 114 3.32 -6.44 10.96
C MET A 114 4.01 -5.30 11.71
N ILE A 115 3.57 -5.03 12.94
CA ILE A 115 4.18 -4.02 13.81
C ILE A 115 4.83 -4.75 14.98
N GLU A 116 6.12 -4.52 15.18
CA GLU A 116 6.94 -5.25 16.16
C GLU A 116 7.59 -4.33 17.19
N SER A 117 7.76 -4.86 18.40
CA SER A 117 8.70 -4.30 19.39
C SER A 117 10.13 -4.81 19.17
N PRO A 118 11.19 -4.03 19.48
CA PRO A 118 12.59 -4.43 19.26
C PRO A 118 13.00 -5.79 19.85
N GLU A 119 12.34 -6.22 20.93
CA GLU A 119 12.58 -7.51 21.59
C GLU A 119 12.13 -8.72 20.75
N ALA A 120 11.22 -8.51 19.79
CA ALA A 120 10.64 -9.54 18.96
C ALA A 120 11.51 -9.87 17.73
N LEU A 121 12.37 -8.93 17.31
CA LEU A 121 13.21 -9.01 16.10
C LEU A 121 14.14 -10.24 16.06
N ARG A 122 14.62 -10.73 17.21
CA ARG A 122 15.57 -11.86 17.26
C ARG A 122 14.95 -13.19 16.81
N VAL A 123 13.64 -13.37 17.06
CA VAL A 123 12.91 -14.59 16.68
C VAL A 123 12.29 -14.39 15.30
N LEU A 124 11.80 -13.17 15.02
CA LEU A 124 11.18 -12.83 13.74
C LEU A 124 12.15 -12.80 12.58
N GLY A 125 13.42 -12.42 12.78
CA GLY A 125 14.44 -12.52 11.73
C GLY A 125 14.68 -13.94 11.19
N LYS A 126 14.25 -14.99 11.92
CA LYS A 126 14.24 -16.38 11.40
C LYS A 126 12.98 -16.71 10.60
N LEU A 127 11.87 -16.04 10.89
CA LEU A 127 10.57 -16.22 10.24
C LEU A 127 10.43 -15.36 8.97
N GLU A 128 11.09 -14.20 8.93
CA GLU A 128 11.13 -13.27 7.79
C GLU A 128 11.62 -13.91 6.49
N GLN A 129 12.49 -14.93 6.54
CA GLN A 129 12.92 -15.63 5.33
C GLN A 129 11.78 -16.38 4.62
N ASN A 130 10.68 -16.66 5.32
CA ASN A 130 9.58 -17.49 4.81
C ASN A 130 8.27 -16.70 4.56
N LEU A 131 8.19 -15.44 5.00
CA LEU A 131 7.08 -14.54 4.68
C LEU A 131 7.18 -14.09 3.21
#